data_AF-Q4W9L3-F1
#
_entry.id   AF-Q4W9L3-F1
#
_cell.length_a   1.000
_cell.length_b   1.000
_cell.length_c   1.000
_cell.angle_alpha   90.00
_cell.angle_beta   90.00
_cell.angle_gamma   90.00
#
_symmetry.space_group_name_H-M   'P 1'
#
loop_
_entity.id
_entity.type
_entity.pdbx_description
1 polymer ?
#
loop_
_entity_poly.entity_id
_entity_poly.type
_entity_poly.pdbx_seq_one_letter_code
_entity_poly.pdbx_strand_id
1 'polypeptide(L)'
;MFKLARSSRPVAAAIRAATESSVQFRLAQQQRNLSIHEYLSARLLKSYGVGVPKGEVAHSAEEAEAVAKSIGNDDMVIKAQVLAGGRGKGSFDNGLKGGVRVIYSPTEAKMFASQMIGHKLITKQTGAAGRLCNAVYICERKFARREFYLAVLMDRATQTPVIVASSQGGMDIEAVAKEHPEAIMTTPIDIKVGVTDDIARKIATDLGFSEQCIEDAKTTIQNLYKVFMEKDATQIEINPLSETSDHQVLAMDAKLNFDDNAEFRQKEVFSWRDTTQEDADEVKAAEYGLNFIKLDGDIGCLVNGAGLAMATMDIIKLNGGNPANFLDVGGGATPAAIKSAFELITSDPKVTAIFVNIFGGIVRCDAIARGLINVVEDMGLRIPIVARLQGTNMEQAQKLINESGLKIFSIEDLQSAAEKSVQFSKVVKMAREIDVGVEFTLGI
;
A
#
# COMPACT_ATOMS: atom_id res chain seq x y z
N MET A 1 -11.51 -67.60 33.85
CA MET A 1 -12.08 -67.78 32.50
C MET A 1 -12.36 -66.40 31.93
N PHE A 2 -11.41 -65.78 31.21
CA PHE A 2 -11.65 -64.67 30.27
C PHE A 2 -10.41 -64.52 29.38
N LYS A 3 -10.57 -64.79 28.09
CA LYS A 3 -9.69 -64.42 26.98
C LYS A 3 -10.32 -63.20 26.30
N LEU A 4 -9.52 -62.24 25.85
CA LEU A 4 -9.70 -61.40 24.63
C LEU A 4 -8.48 -60.46 24.57
N ALA A 5 -7.51 -60.75 23.72
CA ALA A 5 -7.40 -60.37 22.30
C ALA A 5 -6.69 -59.02 22.12
N ARG A 6 -5.45 -59.11 21.61
CA ARG A 6 -4.68 -58.00 21.07
C ARG A 6 -5.35 -57.53 19.77
N SER A 7 -5.57 -56.23 19.63
CA SER A 7 -5.67 -55.59 18.31
C SER A 7 -4.63 -54.47 18.23
N SER A 8 -3.86 -54.56 17.17
CA SER A 8 -2.78 -53.68 16.75
C SER A 8 -3.32 -52.34 16.24
N ARG A 9 -2.77 -51.25 16.80
CA ARG A 9 -2.56 -49.88 16.26
C ARG A 9 -3.61 -49.29 15.29
N PRO A 10 -3.82 -47.96 15.42
CA PRO A 10 -3.18 -47.12 14.41
C PRO A 10 -2.39 -45.97 15.04
N VAL A 11 -1.07 -46.16 15.14
CA VAL A 11 -0.07 -45.07 15.16
C VAL A 11 -0.03 -44.34 13.79
N ALA A 12 -0.83 -44.77 12.82
CA ALA A 12 -0.99 -44.13 11.52
C ALA A 12 -1.88 -42.86 11.54
N ALA A 13 -2.66 -42.61 12.61
CA ALA A 13 -3.48 -41.40 12.72
C ALA A 13 -2.69 -40.17 13.24
N ALA A 14 -1.59 -40.39 13.96
CA ALA A 14 -0.77 -39.32 14.53
C ALA A 14 0.32 -38.80 13.58
N ILE A 15 0.59 -39.50 12.47
CA ILE A 15 1.61 -39.10 11.47
C ILE A 15 0.97 -38.32 10.30
N ARG A 16 -0.35 -38.40 10.10
CA ARG A 16 -1.06 -37.56 9.11
C ARG A 16 -1.42 -36.16 9.61
N ALA A 17 -1.45 -35.93 10.93
CA ALA A 17 -1.75 -34.63 11.51
C ALA A 17 -0.55 -33.67 11.59
N ALA A 18 0.66 -34.13 11.25
CA ALA A 18 1.89 -33.35 11.32
C ALA A 18 2.44 -32.90 9.96
N THR A 19 1.77 -33.22 8.85
CA THR A 19 2.21 -32.89 7.47
C THR A 19 1.39 -31.82 6.75
N GLU A 20 0.43 -31.18 7.42
CA GLU A 20 -0.38 -30.09 6.83
C GLU A 20 -0.24 -28.76 7.59
N SER A 21 0.96 -28.44 8.06
CA SER A 21 1.33 -27.07 8.47
C SER A 21 2.37 -26.48 7.54
N SER A 22 2.13 -26.56 6.23
CA SER A 22 2.79 -25.64 5.31
C SER A 22 2.11 -24.28 5.46
N VAL A 23 2.65 -23.45 6.35
CA VAL A 23 2.34 -22.02 6.36
C VAL A 23 2.88 -21.45 5.06
N GLN A 24 2.07 -21.52 4.00
CA GLN A 24 2.31 -20.80 2.77
C GLN A 24 2.08 -19.31 3.07
N PHE A 25 3.12 -18.63 3.52
CA PHE A 25 3.18 -17.18 3.42
C PHE A 25 3.21 -16.83 1.94
N ARG A 26 2.02 -16.61 1.36
CA ARG A 26 1.90 -15.86 0.11
C ARG A 26 2.31 -14.44 0.44
N LEU A 27 3.59 -14.14 0.28
CA LEU A 27 4.08 -12.76 0.23
C LEU A 27 3.48 -12.13 -1.02
N ALA A 28 2.32 -11.50 -0.87
CA ALA A 28 1.83 -10.56 -1.85
C ALA A 28 2.87 -9.44 -1.92
N GLN A 29 3.57 -9.34 -3.04
CA GLN A 29 4.26 -8.10 -3.41
C GLN A 29 3.23 -7.00 -3.24
N GLN A 30 3.45 -6.09 -2.27
CA GLN A 30 2.55 -4.97 -2.05
C GLN A 30 2.79 -4.00 -3.19
N GLN A 31 2.15 -4.27 -4.32
CA GLN A 31 2.06 -3.34 -5.43
C GLN A 31 1.07 -2.25 -4.99
N ARG A 32 1.53 -1.00 -4.98
CA ARG A 32 0.74 0.13 -4.49
C ARG A 32 -0.13 0.68 -5.60
N ASN A 33 -1.26 0.02 -5.79
CA ASN A 33 -2.32 0.47 -6.67
C ASN A 33 -2.66 1.94 -6.42
N LEU A 34 -2.67 2.74 -7.48
CA LEU A 34 -3.14 4.14 -7.44
C LEU A 34 -4.45 4.22 -6.66
N SER A 35 -4.48 5.09 -5.65
CA SER A 35 -5.67 5.45 -4.89
C SER A 35 -6.04 6.89 -5.22
N ILE A 36 -7.33 7.17 -5.34
CA ILE A 36 -7.84 8.54 -5.56
C ILE A 36 -8.68 9.00 -4.38
N HIS A 37 -8.77 10.32 -4.21
CA HIS A 37 -9.57 10.93 -3.15
C HIS A 37 -11.06 10.65 -3.33
N GLU A 38 -11.81 10.64 -2.22
CA GLU A 38 -13.23 10.33 -2.20
C GLU A 38 -14.05 11.23 -3.15
N TYR A 39 -13.74 12.53 -3.23
CA TYR A 39 -14.46 13.43 -4.13
C TYR A 39 -14.26 13.06 -5.62
N LEU A 40 -13.10 12.52 -5.99
CA LEU A 40 -12.81 12.03 -7.33
C LEU A 40 -13.52 10.70 -7.59
N SER A 41 -13.50 9.81 -6.61
CA SER A 41 -14.30 8.57 -6.63
C SER A 41 -15.77 8.89 -6.85
N ALA A 42 -16.34 9.81 -6.08
CA ALA A 42 -17.74 10.23 -6.20
C ALA A 42 -18.04 10.82 -7.59
N ARG A 43 -17.16 11.66 -8.12
CA ARG A 43 -17.29 12.22 -9.48
C ARG A 43 -17.28 11.13 -10.56
N LEU A 44 -16.36 10.17 -10.46
CA LEU A 44 -16.27 9.04 -11.37
C LEU A 44 -17.51 8.14 -11.27
N LEU A 45 -17.94 7.78 -10.07
CA LEU A 45 -19.14 6.98 -9.86
C LEU A 45 -20.39 7.68 -10.43
N LYS A 46 -20.52 8.98 -10.20
CA LYS A 46 -21.62 9.79 -10.76
C LYS A 46 -21.63 9.80 -12.28
N SER A 47 -20.47 9.85 -12.95
CA SER A 47 -20.41 9.80 -14.43
C SER A 47 -20.86 8.45 -15.00
N TYR A 48 -20.88 7.40 -14.18
CA TYR A 48 -21.41 6.07 -14.50
C TYR A 48 -22.85 5.86 -14.03
N GLY A 49 -23.52 6.90 -13.53
CA GLY A 49 -24.90 6.81 -13.06
C GLY A 49 -25.05 6.11 -11.71
N VAL A 50 -23.99 6.00 -10.91
CA VAL A 50 -24.08 5.58 -9.50
C VAL A 50 -24.49 6.79 -8.66
N GLY A 51 -25.52 6.62 -7.83
CA GLY A 51 -25.99 7.65 -6.91
C GLY A 51 -24.92 7.99 -5.86
N VAL A 52 -24.62 9.26 -5.69
CA VAL A 52 -23.71 9.79 -4.65
C VAL A 52 -24.32 11.06 -4.04
N PRO A 53 -24.07 11.37 -2.76
CA PRO A 53 -24.46 12.66 -2.19
C PRO A 53 -23.87 13.82 -3.00
N LYS A 54 -24.67 14.87 -3.24
CA LYS A 54 -24.14 16.10 -3.84
C LYS A 54 -23.08 16.70 -2.92
N GLY A 55 -21.94 17.06 -3.48
CA GLY A 55 -20.87 17.71 -2.74
C GLY A 55 -19.80 18.25 -3.66
N GLU A 56 -18.95 19.10 -3.11
CA GLU A 56 -17.81 19.71 -3.80
C GLU A 56 -16.58 19.76 -2.87
N VAL A 57 -15.41 19.80 -3.49
CA VAL A 57 -14.12 19.88 -2.79
C VAL A 57 -13.74 21.32 -2.50
N ALA A 58 -13.06 21.55 -1.37
CA ALA A 58 -12.48 22.83 -1.00
C ALA A 58 -11.02 22.65 -0.56
N HIS A 59 -10.15 23.54 -1.02
CA HIS A 59 -8.72 23.57 -0.71
C HIS A 59 -8.34 24.67 0.29
N SER A 60 -9.31 25.49 0.70
CA SER A 60 -9.15 26.51 1.73
C SER A 60 -10.39 26.62 2.60
N ALA A 61 -10.26 27.30 3.74
CA ALA A 61 -11.38 27.55 4.64
C ALA A 61 -12.44 28.46 4.00
N GLU A 62 -12.01 29.42 3.18
CA GLU A 62 -12.87 30.30 2.39
C GLU A 62 -13.63 29.55 1.30
N GLU A 63 -12.96 28.65 0.57
CA GLU A 63 -13.62 27.78 -0.40
C GLU A 63 -14.64 26.86 0.28
N ALA A 64 -14.30 26.33 1.47
CA ALA A 64 -15.22 25.48 2.24
C ALA A 64 -16.50 26.23 2.61
N GLU A 65 -16.39 27.51 3.01
CA GLU A 65 -17.55 28.37 3.27
C GLU A 65 -18.38 28.59 2.00
N ALA A 66 -17.73 28.85 0.86
CA ALA A 66 -18.40 29.09 -0.42
C ALA A 66 -19.12 27.84 -0.93
N VAL A 67 -18.47 26.68 -0.85
CA VAL A 67 -19.06 25.38 -1.19
C VAL A 67 -20.29 25.10 -0.32
N ALA A 68 -20.17 25.28 1.00
CA ALA A 68 -21.29 25.08 1.91
C ALA A 68 -22.50 26.00 1.58
N LYS A 69 -22.25 27.27 1.23
CA LYS A 69 -23.30 28.18 0.75
C LYS A 69 -23.97 27.70 -0.54
N SER A 70 -23.21 27.10 -1.45
CA SER A 70 -23.73 26.61 -2.74
C SER A 70 -24.61 25.36 -2.61
N ILE A 71 -24.34 24.51 -1.60
CA ILE A 71 -25.17 23.33 -1.31
C ILE A 71 -26.56 23.76 -0.82
N GLY A 72 -26.65 24.91 -0.12
CA GLY A 72 -27.92 25.59 0.17
C GLY A 72 -28.76 24.93 1.27
N ASN A 73 -28.22 23.95 2.00
CA ASN A 73 -28.83 23.32 3.16
C ASN A 73 -27.96 23.53 4.41
N ASP A 74 -28.60 23.68 5.57
CA ASP A 74 -27.94 23.79 6.88
C ASP A 74 -27.60 22.41 7.47
N ASP A 75 -27.66 21.31 6.70
CA ASP A 75 -27.28 19.98 7.19
C ASP A 75 -26.36 19.31 6.16
N MET A 76 -25.07 19.32 6.49
CA MET A 76 -23.98 18.91 5.61
C MET A 76 -22.99 18.02 6.36
N VAL A 77 -22.11 17.38 5.61
CA VAL A 77 -21.00 16.60 6.13
C VAL A 77 -19.70 17.15 5.55
N ILE A 78 -18.73 17.47 6.41
CA ILE A 78 -17.35 17.76 6.01
C ILE A 78 -16.50 16.52 6.19
N LYS A 79 -15.74 16.16 5.16
CA LYS A 79 -14.90 14.96 5.11
C LYS A 79 -13.48 15.32 4.68
N ALA A 80 -12.52 15.08 5.56
CA ALA A 80 -11.10 15.22 5.27
C ALA A 80 -10.69 14.33 4.08
N GLN A 81 -10.01 14.91 3.10
CA GLN A 81 -9.52 14.19 1.93
C GLN A 81 -8.09 13.73 2.19
N VAL A 82 -7.99 12.47 2.60
CA VAL A 82 -6.75 11.77 2.92
C VAL A 82 -6.87 10.35 2.38
N LEU A 83 -5.83 9.86 1.69
CA LEU A 83 -5.79 8.51 1.12
C LEU A 83 -5.51 7.44 2.19
N ALA A 84 -6.42 7.34 3.16
CA ALA A 84 -6.44 6.32 4.20
C ALA A 84 -7.88 6.09 4.69
N GLY A 85 -8.18 4.85 5.07
CA GLY A 85 -9.44 4.49 5.72
C GLY A 85 -9.50 4.93 7.19
N GLY A 86 -10.69 4.79 7.80
CA GLY A 86 -10.90 5.06 9.22
C GLY A 86 -10.92 6.54 9.61
N ARG A 87 -11.10 7.45 8.65
CA ARG A 87 -11.06 8.91 8.83
C ARG A 87 -11.99 9.39 9.95
N GLY A 88 -13.22 8.86 10.01
CA GLY A 88 -14.20 9.23 11.05
C GLY A 88 -13.73 8.95 12.48
N LYS A 89 -12.89 7.94 12.70
CA LYS A 89 -12.31 7.58 14.01
C LYS A 89 -10.89 8.15 14.22
N GLY A 90 -10.36 8.88 13.23
CA GLY A 90 -9.03 9.46 13.28
C GLY A 90 -8.93 10.68 14.20
N SER A 91 -7.71 11.21 14.37
CA SER A 91 -7.44 12.44 15.09
C SER A 91 -6.38 13.25 14.36
N PHE A 92 -6.54 14.57 14.33
CA PHE A 92 -5.55 15.48 13.76
C PHE A 92 -4.45 15.80 14.76
N ASP A 93 -3.28 16.17 14.26
CA ASP A 93 -2.11 16.59 15.05
C ASP A 93 -2.35 17.85 15.91
N ASN A 94 -3.35 18.67 15.57
CA ASN A 94 -3.80 19.83 16.35
C ASN A 94 -4.85 19.51 17.43
N GLY A 95 -5.21 18.24 17.61
CA GLY A 95 -6.16 17.78 18.62
C GLY A 95 -7.63 17.68 18.17
N LEU A 96 -7.97 18.10 16.95
CA LEU A 96 -9.30 17.87 16.38
C LEU A 96 -9.56 16.35 16.23
N LYS A 97 -10.69 15.87 16.76
CA LYS A 97 -11.09 14.46 16.64
C LYS A 97 -12.07 14.26 15.50
N GLY A 98 -11.81 13.22 14.70
CA GLY A 98 -12.65 12.80 13.57
C GLY A 98 -12.39 13.61 12.29
N GLY A 99 -12.06 12.90 11.21
CA GLY A 99 -11.95 13.45 9.86
C GLY A 99 -13.28 13.49 9.09
N VAL A 100 -14.39 13.05 9.69
CA VAL A 100 -15.73 13.13 9.11
C VAL A 100 -16.66 13.71 10.16
N ARG A 101 -17.30 14.84 9.88
CA ARG A 101 -18.18 15.53 10.84
C ARG A 101 -19.42 16.07 10.15
N VAL A 102 -20.53 16.02 10.86
CA VAL A 102 -21.73 16.79 10.50
C VAL A 102 -21.48 18.26 10.84
N ILE A 103 -21.91 19.14 9.96
CA ILE A 103 -21.84 20.60 10.12
C ILE A 103 -23.20 21.21 9.79
N TYR A 104 -23.51 22.32 10.46
CA TYR A 104 -24.84 22.94 10.41
C TYR A 104 -24.87 24.35 9.82
N SER A 105 -23.75 24.84 9.29
CA SER A 105 -23.70 26.14 8.62
C SER A 105 -22.43 26.30 7.77
N PRO A 106 -22.41 27.23 6.81
CA PRO A 106 -21.18 27.62 6.11
C PRO A 106 -20.06 28.10 7.05
N THR A 107 -20.41 28.78 8.15
CA THR A 107 -19.45 29.22 9.15
C THR A 107 -18.77 28.03 9.85
N GLU A 108 -19.52 26.98 10.17
CA GLU A 108 -18.95 25.74 10.68
C GLU A 108 -18.06 25.04 9.65
N ALA A 109 -18.46 25.06 8.37
CA ALA A 109 -17.63 24.53 7.28
C ALA A 109 -16.25 25.20 7.26
N LYS A 110 -16.21 26.53 7.31
CA LYS A 110 -14.99 27.33 7.39
C LYS A 110 -14.14 26.97 8.61
N MET A 111 -14.78 26.93 9.78
CA MET A 111 -14.10 26.61 11.05
C MET A 111 -13.44 25.24 11.00
N PHE A 112 -14.16 24.19 10.60
CA PHE A 112 -13.60 22.84 10.54
C PHE A 112 -12.56 22.71 9.43
N ALA A 113 -12.78 23.29 8.26
CA ALA A 113 -11.79 23.29 7.18
C ALA A 113 -10.46 23.93 7.64
N SER A 114 -10.49 25.03 8.39
CA SER A 114 -9.27 25.66 8.94
C SER A 114 -8.51 24.79 9.95
N GLN A 115 -9.19 23.84 10.59
CA GLN A 115 -8.59 22.89 11.53
C GLN A 115 -8.21 21.56 10.87
N MET A 116 -8.69 21.29 9.65
CA MET A 116 -8.39 20.07 8.91
C MET A 116 -7.29 20.31 7.86
N ILE A 117 -7.42 21.35 7.04
CA ILE A 117 -6.51 21.63 5.94
C ILE A 117 -5.16 22.10 6.48
N GLY A 118 -4.07 21.50 5.98
CA GLY A 118 -2.71 21.77 6.44
C GLY A 118 -2.29 20.97 7.68
N HIS A 119 -3.20 20.18 8.25
CA HIS A 119 -2.94 19.32 9.41
C HIS A 119 -2.87 17.84 9.02
N LYS A 120 -2.10 17.05 9.78
CA LYS A 120 -2.01 15.60 9.54
C LYS A 120 -3.14 14.86 10.24
N LEU A 121 -3.89 14.06 9.49
CA LEU A 121 -4.87 13.12 10.02
C LEU A 121 -4.18 11.79 10.35
N ILE A 122 -4.27 11.39 11.61
CA ILE A 122 -3.77 10.11 12.13
C ILE A 122 -4.94 9.14 12.21
N THR A 123 -4.82 8.02 11.50
CA THR A 123 -5.76 6.89 11.56
C THR A 123 -5.01 5.60 11.91
N LYS A 124 -5.74 4.51 12.15
CA LYS A 124 -5.13 3.18 12.31
C LYS A 124 -4.27 2.78 11.10
N GLN A 125 -4.62 3.23 9.90
CA GLN A 125 -3.94 2.86 8.66
C GLN A 125 -2.73 3.75 8.33
N THR A 126 -2.67 4.98 8.85
CA THR A 126 -1.53 5.89 8.62
C THR A 126 -0.40 5.70 9.64
N GLY A 127 -0.67 5.03 10.75
CA GLY A 127 0.23 5.02 11.90
C GLY A 127 0.46 6.43 12.47
N ALA A 128 1.48 6.57 13.32
CA ALA A 128 1.78 7.81 14.03
C ALA A 128 2.21 8.97 13.11
N ALA A 129 2.71 8.67 11.90
CA ALA A 129 3.12 9.70 10.95
C ALA A 129 1.95 10.55 10.45
N GLY A 130 0.74 9.97 10.42
CA GLY A 130 -0.44 10.60 9.83
C GLY A 130 -0.28 10.84 8.32
N ARG A 131 -1.29 11.45 7.71
CA ARG A 131 -1.22 11.96 6.34
C ARG A 131 -1.77 13.38 6.28
N LEU A 132 -1.13 14.22 5.49
CA LEU A 132 -1.50 15.63 5.36
C LEU A 132 -2.89 15.74 4.70
N CYS A 133 -3.80 16.47 5.32
CA CYS A 133 -5.09 16.80 4.73
C CYS A 133 -4.94 18.11 3.94
N ASN A 134 -4.96 18.04 2.61
CA ASN A 134 -4.82 19.20 1.72
C ASN A 134 -6.16 19.72 1.16
N ALA A 135 -7.24 18.99 1.41
CA ALA A 135 -8.57 19.36 0.97
C ALA A 135 -9.63 18.75 1.89
N VAL A 136 -10.82 19.34 1.86
CA VAL A 136 -12.03 18.78 2.47
C VAL A 136 -13.10 18.62 1.41
N TYR A 137 -13.91 17.58 1.55
CA TYR A 137 -15.07 17.34 0.71
C TYR A 137 -16.32 17.63 1.52
N ILE A 138 -17.14 18.57 1.05
CA ILE A 138 -18.38 18.97 1.74
C ILE A 138 -19.54 18.42 0.94
N CYS A 139 -20.38 17.63 1.59
CA CYS A 139 -21.54 17.00 0.98
C CYS A 139 -22.83 17.43 1.67
N GLU A 140 -23.94 17.35 0.95
CA GLU A 140 -25.27 17.28 1.57
C GLU A 140 -25.32 16.07 2.52
N ARG A 141 -25.97 16.24 3.67
CA ARG A 141 -26.23 15.10 4.54
C ARG A 141 -27.44 14.32 4.03
N LYS A 142 -27.28 13.01 3.88
CA LYS A 142 -28.37 12.08 3.55
C LYS A 142 -28.65 11.17 4.76
N PHE A 143 -29.92 10.90 5.01
CA PHE A 143 -30.36 10.07 6.14
C PHE A 143 -30.59 8.63 5.67
N ALA A 144 -29.62 7.77 5.97
CA ALA A 144 -29.71 6.35 5.69
C ALA A 144 -30.73 5.66 6.61
N ARG A 145 -31.61 4.85 6.02
CA ARG A 145 -32.47 3.88 6.73
C ARG A 145 -31.75 2.56 6.95
N ARG A 146 -30.93 2.15 5.96
CA ARG A 146 -30.12 0.94 5.99
C ARG A 146 -28.75 1.27 5.40
N GLU A 147 -27.72 0.66 5.97
CA GLU A 147 -26.34 0.82 5.54
C GLU A 147 -25.77 -0.56 5.24
N PHE A 148 -25.25 -0.72 4.02
CA PHE A 148 -24.68 -1.96 3.54
C PHE A 148 -23.20 -1.75 3.19
N TYR A 149 -22.46 -2.84 3.13
CA TYR A 149 -21.12 -2.88 2.58
C TYR A 149 -21.16 -3.53 1.20
N LEU A 150 -20.47 -2.96 0.22
CA LEU A 150 -20.27 -3.60 -1.07
C LEU A 150 -18.89 -3.27 -1.64
N ALA A 151 -18.17 -4.30 -2.08
CA ALA A 151 -16.92 -4.16 -2.81
C ALA A 151 -16.86 -5.04 -4.04
N VAL A 152 -16.18 -4.56 -5.08
CA VAL A 152 -15.81 -5.31 -6.29
C VAL A 152 -14.29 -5.42 -6.32
N LEU A 153 -13.73 -6.62 -6.41
CA LEU A 153 -12.29 -6.84 -6.45
C LEU A 153 -11.91 -8.09 -7.25
N MET A 154 -10.66 -8.18 -7.71
CA MET A 154 -10.12 -9.40 -8.32
C MET A 154 -9.72 -10.40 -7.23
N ASP A 155 -10.41 -11.54 -7.15
CA ASP A 155 -10.02 -12.60 -6.21
C ASP A 155 -8.95 -13.50 -6.81
N ARG A 156 -7.83 -13.61 -6.09
CA ARG A 156 -6.70 -14.46 -6.48
C ARG A 156 -6.96 -15.94 -6.23
N ALA A 157 -7.90 -16.33 -5.35
CA ALA A 157 -8.20 -17.73 -5.14
C ALA A 157 -9.01 -18.30 -6.30
N THR A 158 -10.05 -17.59 -6.72
CA THR A 158 -10.95 -17.97 -7.81
C THR A 158 -10.50 -17.48 -9.18
N GLN A 159 -9.51 -16.58 -9.26
CA GLN A 159 -8.98 -15.98 -10.50
C GLN A 159 -10.06 -15.28 -11.32
N THR A 160 -11.02 -14.65 -10.65
CA THR A 160 -12.14 -13.96 -11.29
C THR A 160 -12.54 -12.72 -10.46
N PRO A 161 -13.22 -11.72 -11.05
CA PRO A 161 -13.83 -10.66 -10.26
C PRO A 161 -14.85 -11.23 -9.28
N VAL A 162 -14.89 -10.72 -8.06
CA VAL A 162 -15.89 -11.06 -7.05
C VAL A 162 -16.57 -9.80 -6.54
N ILE A 163 -17.86 -9.92 -6.23
CA ILE A 163 -18.60 -8.93 -5.45
C ILE A 163 -18.70 -9.45 -4.03
N VAL A 164 -18.10 -8.72 -3.09
CA VAL A 164 -18.17 -8.97 -1.65
C VAL A 164 -19.18 -8.00 -1.05
N ALA A 165 -20.21 -8.52 -0.39
CA ALA A 165 -21.32 -7.73 0.11
C ALA A 165 -21.65 -8.13 1.55
N SER A 166 -22.12 -7.19 2.37
CA SER A 166 -22.61 -7.48 3.71
C SER A 166 -23.75 -6.54 4.10
N SER A 167 -24.71 -7.08 4.85
CA SER A 167 -25.78 -6.27 5.45
C SER A 167 -25.28 -5.39 6.61
N GLN A 168 -24.04 -5.60 7.06
CA GLN A 168 -23.40 -4.84 8.13
C GLN A 168 -22.51 -3.71 7.55
N GLY A 169 -23.13 -2.68 6.96
CA GLY A 169 -22.44 -1.49 6.46
C GLY A 169 -22.02 -0.51 7.55
N GLY A 170 -21.16 0.46 7.19
CA GLY A 170 -20.69 1.52 8.09
C GLY A 170 -19.63 1.06 9.10
N MET A 171 -19.18 -0.19 9.01
CA MET A 171 -18.17 -0.80 9.88
C MET A 171 -16.96 -1.30 9.09
N ASP A 172 -15.90 -1.66 9.82
CA ASP A 172 -14.67 -2.23 9.27
C ASP A 172 -14.96 -3.66 8.79
N ILE A 173 -14.83 -3.93 7.49
CA ILE A 173 -15.24 -5.23 6.93
C ILE A 173 -14.37 -6.38 7.44
N GLU A 174 -13.10 -6.11 7.76
CA GLU A 174 -12.18 -7.07 8.36
C GLU A 174 -12.63 -7.49 9.77
N ALA A 175 -13.23 -6.57 10.53
CA ALA A 175 -13.83 -6.89 11.83
C ALA A 175 -15.06 -7.78 11.65
N VAL A 176 -15.94 -7.44 10.69
CA VAL A 176 -17.10 -8.27 10.34
C VAL A 176 -16.65 -9.67 9.89
N ALA A 177 -15.62 -9.78 9.05
CA ALA A 177 -15.11 -11.07 8.58
C ALA A 177 -14.59 -11.96 9.72
N LYS A 178 -14.06 -11.34 10.78
CA LYS A 178 -13.54 -12.04 11.95
C LYS A 178 -14.63 -12.43 12.95
N GLU A 179 -15.58 -11.54 13.20
CA GLU A 179 -16.59 -11.69 14.26
C GLU A 179 -17.88 -12.35 13.74
N HIS A 180 -18.26 -12.06 12.49
CA HIS A 180 -19.49 -12.47 11.82
C HIS A 180 -19.23 -12.87 10.35
N PRO A 181 -18.38 -13.88 10.07
CA PRO A 181 -18.05 -14.30 8.71
C PRO A 181 -19.30 -14.67 7.88
N GLU A 182 -20.36 -15.16 8.52
CA GLU A 182 -21.65 -15.48 7.90
C GLU A 182 -22.41 -14.28 7.35
N ALA A 183 -22.08 -13.06 7.81
CA ALA A 183 -22.66 -11.83 7.31
C ALA A 183 -22.03 -11.37 5.99
N ILE A 184 -20.98 -12.04 5.51
CA ILE A 184 -20.28 -11.71 4.27
C ILE A 184 -20.70 -12.67 3.16
N MET A 185 -21.14 -12.06 2.06
CA MET A 185 -21.55 -12.75 0.86
C MET A 185 -20.52 -12.48 -0.24
N THR A 186 -19.96 -13.54 -0.80
CA THR A 186 -19.00 -13.43 -1.91
C THR A 186 -19.61 -14.06 -3.16
N THR A 187 -19.83 -13.25 -4.18
CA THR A 187 -20.41 -13.68 -5.46
C THR A 187 -19.36 -13.60 -6.56
N PRO A 188 -18.85 -14.73 -7.07
CA PRO A 188 -17.96 -14.76 -8.22
C PRO A 188 -18.69 -14.33 -9.49
N ILE A 189 -18.02 -13.51 -10.31
CA ILE A 189 -18.55 -13.00 -11.58
C ILE A 189 -17.71 -13.55 -12.72
N ASP A 190 -18.35 -14.18 -13.71
CA ASP A 190 -17.67 -14.56 -14.95
C ASP A 190 -17.27 -13.29 -15.70
N ILE A 191 -15.97 -13.10 -15.93
CA ILE A 191 -15.41 -11.90 -16.54
C ILE A 191 -15.89 -11.63 -17.98
N LYS A 192 -16.34 -12.67 -18.71
CA LYS A 192 -16.85 -12.53 -20.08
C LYS A 192 -18.32 -12.16 -20.12
N VAL A 193 -19.09 -12.60 -19.12
CA VAL A 193 -20.53 -12.34 -19.01
C VAL A 193 -20.80 -11.03 -18.27
N GLY A 194 -20.03 -10.76 -17.22
CA GLY A 194 -20.25 -9.65 -16.31
C GLY A 194 -21.42 -9.87 -15.36
N VAL A 195 -21.91 -8.79 -14.75
CA VAL A 195 -23.00 -8.82 -13.77
C VAL A 195 -24.34 -8.77 -14.48
N THR A 196 -25.04 -9.92 -14.52
CA THR A 196 -26.40 -10.01 -15.09
C THR A 196 -27.44 -9.41 -14.14
N ASP A 197 -28.64 -9.13 -14.68
CA ASP A 197 -29.78 -8.66 -13.90
C ASP A 197 -30.13 -9.59 -12.73
N ASP A 198 -30.10 -10.91 -12.97
CA ASP A 198 -30.39 -11.91 -11.94
C ASP A 198 -29.36 -11.89 -10.81
N ILE A 199 -28.07 -11.77 -11.15
CA ILE A 199 -26.99 -11.70 -10.16
C ILE A 199 -27.13 -10.43 -9.32
N ALA A 200 -27.25 -9.26 -9.96
CA ALA A 200 -27.35 -8.00 -9.25
C ALA A 200 -28.62 -7.91 -8.39
N ARG A 201 -29.77 -8.40 -8.90
CA ARG A 201 -31.02 -8.46 -8.15
C ARG A 201 -30.91 -9.38 -6.94
N LYS A 202 -30.26 -10.54 -7.11
CA LYS A 202 -30.03 -11.47 -6.01
C LYS A 202 -29.20 -10.83 -4.91
N ILE A 203 -28.08 -10.18 -5.26
CA ILE A 203 -27.22 -9.47 -4.30
C ILE A 203 -28.01 -8.37 -3.58
N ALA A 204 -28.78 -7.56 -4.30
CA ALA A 204 -29.60 -6.51 -3.69
C ALA A 204 -30.65 -7.07 -2.72
N THR A 205 -31.29 -8.17 -3.08
CA THR A 205 -32.30 -8.84 -2.24
C THR A 205 -31.66 -9.43 -1.00
N ASP A 206 -30.53 -10.14 -1.16
CA ASP A 206 -29.85 -10.80 -0.04
C ASP A 206 -29.24 -9.80 0.94
N LEU A 207 -28.76 -8.64 0.45
CA LEU A 207 -28.34 -7.52 1.30
C LEU A 207 -29.49 -6.96 2.14
N GLY A 208 -30.73 -7.14 1.68
CA GLY A 208 -31.92 -6.67 2.35
C GLY A 208 -32.31 -5.24 1.96
N PHE A 209 -32.10 -4.82 0.71
CA PHE A 209 -32.75 -3.60 0.20
C PHE A 209 -34.28 -3.75 0.23
N SER A 210 -35.01 -2.65 0.45
CA SER A 210 -36.48 -2.66 0.32
C SER A 210 -36.91 -2.89 -1.13
N GLU A 211 -38.11 -3.43 -1.33
CA GLU A 211 -38.66 -3.72 -2.68
C GLU A 211 -38.61 -2.49 -3.61
N GLN A 212 -38.83 -1.29 -3.07
CA GLN A 212 -38.77 -0.03 -3.80
C GLN A 212 -37.36 0.30 -4.32
N CYS A 213 -36.32 -0.18 -3.63
CA CYS A 213 -34.92 0.10 -3.94
C CYS A 213 -34.24 -1.02 -4.73
N ILE A 214 -34.89 -2.17 -4.96
CA ILE A 214 -34.25 -3.32 -5.62
C ILE A 214 -33.76 -2.99 -7.02
N GLU A 215 -34.55 -2.30 -7.85
CA GLU A 215 -34.11 -1.94 -9.21
C GLU A 215 -32.94 -0.95 -9.20
N ASP A 216 -32.99 0.04 -8.32
CA ASP A 216 -31.93 1.06 -8.19
C ASP A 216 -30.63 0.43 -7.65
N ALA A 217 -30.74 -0.45 -6.66
CA ALA A 217 -29.62 -1.23 -6.14
C ALA A 217 -29.02 -2.14 -7.22
N LYS A 218 -29.87 -2.83 -8.00
CA LYS A 218 -29.45 -3.68 -9.12
C LYS A 218 -28.62 -2.87 -10.12
N THR A 219 -29.15 -1.74 -10.58
CA THR A 219 -28.45 -0.84 -11.53
C THR A 219 -27.16 -0.29 -10.93
N THR A 220 -27.16 0.09 -9.65
CA THR A 220 -25.97 0.54 -8.94
C THR A 220 -24.88 -0.53 -8.91
N ILE A 221 -25.21 -1.78 -8.57
CA ILE A 221 -24.26 -2.91 -8.53
C ILE A 221 -23.67 -3.17 -9.93
N GLN A 222 -24.50 -3.15 -10.97
CA GLN A 222 -24.05 -3.31 -12.36
C GLN A 222 -23.10 -2.18 -12.78
N ASN A 223 -23.43 -0.93 -12.44
CA ASN A 223 -22.60 0.22 -12.76
C ASN A 223 -21.27 0.22 -11.99
N LEU A 224 -21.25 -0.21 -10.73
CA LEU A 224 -20.00 -0.38 -9.97
C LEU A 224 -19.08 -1.42 -10.63
N TYR A 225 -19.62 -2.56 -11.07
CA TYR A 225 -18.84 -3.54 -11.82
C TYR A 225 -18.36 -2.99 -13.17
N LYS A 226 -19.19 -2.19 -13.85
CA LYS A 226 -18.81 -1.52 -15.09
C LYS A 226 -17.62 -0.56 -14.89
N VAL A 227 -17.65 0.27 -13.84
CA VAL A 227 -16.51 1.15 -13.48
C VAL A 227 -15.28 0.29 -13.21
N PHE A 228 -15.42 -0.79 -12.45
CA PHE A 228 -14.32 -1.69 -12.10
C PHE A 228 -13.61 -2.23 -13.35
N MET A 229 -14.38 -2.70 -14.33
CA MET A 229 -13.83 -3.24 -15.58
C MET A 229 -13.29 -2.17 -16.53
N GLU A 230 -14.01 -1.05 -16.72
CA GLU A 230 -13.62 -0.04 -17.71
C GLU A 230 -12.45 0.85 -17.26
N LYS A 231 -12.26 1.02 -15.96
CA LYS A 231 -11.19 1.86 -15.39
C LYS A 231 -10.01 1.06 -14.87
N ASP A 232 -9.96 -0.25 -15.12
CA ASP A 232 -8.92 -1.15 -14.62
C ASP A 232 -8.74 -1.04 -13.08
N ALA A 233 -9.87 -1.01 -12.37
CA ALA A 233 -9.82 -0.99 -10.91
C ALA A 233 -9.37 -2.36 -10.39
N THR A 234 -8.56 -2.35 -9.34
CA THR A 234 -8.22 -3.54 -8.55
C THR A 234 -9.21 -3.76 -7.41
N GLN A 235 -9.80 -2.66 -6.92
CA GLN A 235 -10.84 -2.65 -5.90
C GLN A 235 -11.72 -1.42 -6.07
N ILE A 236 -13.03 -1.61 -5.95
CA ILE A 236 -14.00 -0.56 -5.64
C ILE A 236 -14.68 -0.97 -4.35
N GLU A 237 -14.59 -0.14 -3.32
CA GLU A 237 -15.20 -0.36 -2.01
C GLU A 237 -16.17 0.79 -1.72
N ILE A 238 -17.44 0.45 -1.47
CA ILE A 238 -18.50 1.38 -1.08
C ILE A 238 -18.93 1.04 0.35
N ASN A 239 -18.65 1.96 1.28
CA ASN A 239 -18.90 1.71 2.70
C ASN A 239 -19.27 3.00 3.48
N PRO A 240 -20.56 3.32 3.67
CA PRO A 240 -21.72 2.48 3.32
C PRO A 240 -22.26 2.71 1.91
N LEU A 241 -22.84 1.64 1.33
CA LEU A 241 -23.86 1.71 0.29
C LEU A 241 -25.22 1.78 1.01
N SER A 242 -25.94 2.88 0.87
CA SER A 242 -27.10 3.16 1.73
C SER A 242 -28.41 3.22 0.98
N GLU A 243 -29.46 2.70 1.63
CA GLU A 243 -30.85 3.03 1.32
C GLU A 243 -31.24 4.26 2.14
N THR A 244 -31.66 5.33 1.47
CA THR A 244 -32.07 6.58 2.11
C THR A 244 -33.54 6.60 2.51
N SER A 245 -33.93 7.58 3.33
CA SER A 245 -35.31 7.74 3.79
C SER A 245 -36.33 8.03 2.68
N ASP A 246 -35.86 8.56 1.56
CA ASP A 246 -36.59 8.83 0.33
C ASP A 246 -36.43 7.72 -0.73
N HIS A 247 -36.01 6.51 -0.30
CA HIS A 247 -35.90 5.32 -1.14
C HIS A 247 -34.93 5.45 -2.33
N GLN A 248 -33.83 6.18 -2.14
CA GLN A 248 -32.71 6.22 -3.09
C GLN A 248 -31.57 5.33 -2.61
N VAL A 249 -30.85 4.71 -3.56
CA VAL A 249 -29.60 3.98 -3.29
C VAL A 249 -28.40 4.87 -3.56
N LEU A 250 -27.61 5.16 -2.52
CA LEU A 250 -26.46 6.06 -2.60
C LEU A 250 -25.18 5.41 -2.09
N ALA A 251 -24.09 5.57 -2.84
CA ALA A 251 -22.74 5.33 -2.37
C ALA A 251 -22.30 6.52 -1.50
N MET A 252 -22.31 6.34 -0.18
CA MET A 252 -22.08 7.43 0.78
C MET A 252 -20.60 7.73 1.02
N ASP A 253 -19.75 6.72 0.86
CA ASP A 253 -18.28 6.81 0.84
C ASP A 253 -17.76 5.77 -0.14
N ALA A 254 -16.68 6.10 -0.86
CA ALA A 254 -16.13 5.29 -1.93
C ALA A 254 -14.60 5.34 -1.94
N LYS A 255 -13.98 4.17 -1.88
CA LYS A 255 -12.55 3.97 -2.02
C LYS A 255 -12.27 3.14 -3.26
N LEU A 256 -11.52 3.72 -4.20
CA LEU A 256 -11.19 3.10 -5.48
C LEU A 256 -9.67 2.95 -5.60
N ASN A 257 -9.24 1.76 -5.99
CA ASN A 257 -7.85 1.41 -6.27
C ASN A 257 -7.72 0.94 -7.72
N PHE A 258 -6.66 1.36 -8.41
CA PHE A 258 -6.44 1.07 -9.84
C PHE A 258 -5.15 0.30 -10.08
N ASP A 259 -5.13 -0.50 -11.15
CA ASP A 259 -3.94 -1.26 -11.53
C ASP A 259 -2.90 -0.33 -12.17
N ASP A 260 -1.75 -0.17 -11.52
CA ASP A 260 -0.63 0.64 -12.04
C ASP A 260 -0.17 0.19 -13.43
N ASN A 261 -0.28 -1.11 -13.72
CA ASN A 261 0.08 -1.64 -15.04
C ASN A 261 -0.84 -1.15 -16.16
N ALA A 262 -2.02 -0.61 -15.83
CA ALA A 262 -2.98 -0.07 -16.79
C ALA A 262 -2.78 1.43 -17.06
N GLU A 263 -1.78 2.09 -16.45
CA GLU A 263 -1.53 3.53 -16.63
C GLU A 263 -1.48 3.94 -18.10
N PHE A 264 -0.87 3.13 -18.96
CA PHE A 264 -0.72 3.43 -20.38
C PHE A 264 -2.05 3.67 -21.11
N ARG A 265 -3.15 3.09 -20.63
CA ARG A 265 -4.51 3.22 -21.19
C ARG A 265 -5.48 3.99 -20.28
N GLN A 266 -5.14 4.25 -19.03
CA GLN A 266 -5.97 4.97 -18.05
C GLN A 266 -5.44 6.38 -17.73
N LYS A 267 -4.96 7.12 -18.73
CA LYS A 267 -4.30 8.43 -18.55
C LYS A 267 -5.10 9.45 -17.75
N GLU A 268 -6.42 9.47 -17.91
CA GLU A 268 -7.31 10.34 -17.14
C GLU A 268 -7.24 10.05 -15.64
N VAL A 269 -7.40 8.78 -15.24
CA VAL A 269 -7.41 8.38 -13.82
C VAL A 269 -6.06 8.65 -13.18
N PHE A 270 -4.96 8.32 -13.88
CA PHE A 270 -3.61 8.54 -13.39
C PHE A 270 -3.22 10.01 -13.31
N SER A 271 -3.89 10.90 -14.06
CA SER A 271 -3.72 12.35 -13.91
C SER A 271 -4.20 12.88 -12.56
N TRP A 272 -5.00 12.10 -11.81
CA TRP A 272 -5.53 12.48 -10.51
C TRP A 272 -4.66 12.02 -9.34
N ARG A 273 -3.49 11.42 -9.59
CA ARG A 273 -2.55 11.00 -8.56
C ARG A 273 -2.15 12.20 -7.70
N ASP A 274 -2.27 12.04 -6.39
CA ASP A 274 -1.85 13.05 -5.42
C ASP A 274 -0.60 12.57 -4.68
N THR A 275 0.57 13.00 -5.15
CA THR A 275 1.87 12.64 -4.57
C THR A 275 2.07 13.21 -3.16
N THR A 276 1.28 14.21 -2.74
CA THR A 276 1.35 14.76 -1.36
C THR A 276 0.87 13.75 -0.31
N GLN A 277 0.18 12.71 -0.75
CA GLN A 277 -0.33 11.64 0.10
C GLN A 277 0.65 10.45 0.18
N GLU A 278 1.72 10.47 -0.58
CA GLU A 278 2.73 9.42 -0.66
C GLU A 278 4.00 9.83 0.09
N ASP A 279 4.89 8.87 0.34
CA ASP A 279 6.20 9.16 0.89
C ASP A 279 7.10 9.81 -0.17
N ALA A 280 7.74 10.93 0.16
CA ALA A 280 8.53 11.70 -0.80
C ALA A 280 9.75 10.93 -1.35
N ASP A 281 10.35 10.06 -0.53
CA ASP A 281 11.48 9.22 -0.95
C ASP A 281 11.01 8.19 -1.99
N GLU A 282 9.80 7.66 -1.81
CA GLU A 282 9.19 6.71 -2.77
C GLU A 282 8.77 7.39 -4.08
N VAL A 283 8.23 8.61 -4.02
CA VAL A 283 7.91 9.40 -5.23
C VAL A 283 9.18 9.67 -6.02
N LYS A 284 10.26 10.12 -5.36
CA LYS A 284 11.56 10.32 -6.00
C LYS A 284 12.10 9.02 -6.59
N ALA A 285 11.95 7.89 -5.89
CA ALA A 285 12.39 6.58 -6.40
C ALA A 285 11.65 6.19 -7.69
N ALA A 286 10.34 6.40 -7.75
CA ALA A 286 9.52 6.05 -8.90
C ALA A 286 9.92 6.80 -10.19
N GLU A 287 10.42 8.04 -10.09
CA GLU A 287 10.94 8.82 -11.24
C GLU A 287 12.12 8.13 -11.96
N TYR A 288 12.86 7.29 -11.24
CA TYR A 288 13.98 6.51 -11.77
C TYR A 288 13.62 5.04 -12.01
N GLY A 289 12.33 4.68 -11.88
CA GLY A 289 11.88 3.30 -12.00
C GLY A 289 12.34 2.39 -10.85
N LEU A 290 12.61 2.98 -9.67
CA LEU A 290 13.03 2.26 -8.47
C LEU A 290 11.81 1.94 -7.60
N ASN A 291 11.71 0.71 -7.12
CA ASN A 291 10.74 0.38 -6.06
C ASN A 291 11.44 0.53 -4.71
N PHE A 292 11.15 1.62 -3.99
CA PHE A 292 11.74 1.93 -2.70
C PHE A 292 10.67 1.91 -1.61
N ILE A 293 11.00 1.37 -0.43
CA ILE A 293 10.17 1.50 0.78
C ILE A 293 11.13 1.72 1.95
N LYS A 294 10.92 2.80 2.70
CA LYS A 294 11.70 3.11 3.90
C LYS A 294 11.29 2.23 5.07
N LEU A 295 12.27 1.77 5.85
CA LEU A 295 12.10 0.97 7.06
C LEU A 295 12.88 1.61 8.22
N ASP A 296 12.73 1.07 9.43
CA ASP A 296 13.32 1.65 10.65
C ASP A 296 14.75 1.18 10.96
N GLY A 297 15.37 0.40 10.07
CA GLY A 297 16.69 -0.18 10.29
C GLY A 297 17.86 0.75 10.00
N ASP A 298 19.04 0.14 9.87
CA ASP A 298 20.34 0.82 9.79
C ASP A 298 21.24 0.28 8.67
N ILE A 299 20.83 -0.79 8.00
CA ILE A 299 21.57 -1.39 6.89
C ILE A 299 20.82 -1.11 5.60
N GLY A 300 21.34 -0.19 4.79
CA GLY A 300 20.79 0.14 3.49
C GLY A 300 20.88 -1.05 2.54
N CYS A 301 19.83 -1.32 1.78
CA CYS A 301 19.80 -2.42 0.81
C CYS A 301 19.68 -1.86 -0.61
N LEU A 302 20.48 -2.37 -1.54
CA LEU A 302 20.34 -2.12 -2.98
C LEU A 302 20.41 -3.45 -3.72
N VAL A 303 19.28 -3.86 -4.29
CA VAL A 303 19.13 -5.21 -4.85
C VAL A 303 18.41 -5.14 -6.19
N ASN A 304 18.67 -6.09 -7.09
CA ASN A 304 17.85 -6.26 -8.29
C ASN A 304 16.92 -7.47 -8.18
N GLY A 305 15.63 -7.24 -8.46
CA GLY A 305 14.53 -8.18 -8.32
C GLY A 305 13.90 -8.17 -6.93
N ALA A 306 12.59 -7.88 -6.87
CA ALA A 306 11.82 -7.79 -5.63
C ALA A 306 11.95 -9.01 -4.70
N GLY A 307 11.95 -10.23 -5.26
CA GLY A 307 12.13 -11.45 -4.48
C GLY A 307 13.50 -11.53 -3.79
N LEU A 308 14.57 -11.14 -4.50
CA LEU A 308 15.91 -11.10 -3.93
C LEU A 308 16.06 -9.95 -2.94
N ALA A 309 15.39 -8.82 -3.17
CA ALA A 309 15.37 -7.69 -2.24
C ALA A 309 14.75 -8.09 -0.89
N MET A 310 13.61 -8.79 -0.91
CA MET A 310 13.00 -9.37 0.29
C MET A 310 13.93 -10.37 0.99
N ALA A 311 14.49 -11.33 0.25
CA ALA A 311 15.41 -12.31 0.82
C ALA A 311 16.68 -11.68 1.42
N THR A 312 17.15 -10.56 0.86
CA THR A 312 18.30 -9.80 1.37
C THR A 312 17.98 -9.14 2.70
N MET A 313 16.79 -8.55 2.83
CA MET A 313 16.31 -8.00 4.10
C MET A 313 16.15 -9.10 5.17
N ASP A 314 15.58 -10.24 4.79
CA ASP A 314 15.38 -11.37 5.69
C ASP A 314 16.71 -11.92 6.19
N ILE A 315 17.70 -12.12 5.31
CA ILE A 315 19.00 -12.65 5.73
C ILE A 315 19.79 -11.66 6.57
N ILE A 316 19.65 -10.34 6.36
CA ILE A 316 20.18 -9.33 7.29
C ILE A 316 19.55 -9.51 8.68
N LYS A 317 18.22 -9.69 8.73
CA LYS A 317 17.49 -9.86 9.99
C LYS A 317 17.86 -11.15 10.71
N LEU A 318 18.00 -12.26 9.98
CA LEU A 318 18.46 -13.55 10.50
C LEU A 318 19.85 -13.46 11.14
N ASN A 319 20.71 -12.60 10.61
CA ASN A 319 22.05 -12.33 11.16
C ASN A 319 22.07 -11.25 12.27
N GLY A 320 20.90 -10.80 12.73
CA GLY A 320 20.75 -9.86 13.84
C GLY A 320 20.97 -8.39 13.47
N GLY A 321 20.90 -8.04 12.19
CA GLY A 321 20.83 -6.65 11.72
C GLY A 321 19.40 -6.17 11.51
N ASN A 322 19.24 -4.89 11.12
CA ASN A 322 17.94 -4.36 10.71
C ASN A 322 18.06 -3.69 9.34
N PRO A 323 17.32 -4.15 8.31
CA PRO A 323 17.30 -3.48 7.02
C PRO A 323 16.66 -2.10 7.14
N ALA A 324 17.32 -1.07 6.58
CA ALA A 324 16.86 0.31 6.58
C ALA A 324 15.84 0.62 5.48
N ASN A 325 15.80 -0.21 4.44
CA ASN A 325 14.91 -0.03 3.31
C ASN A 325 14.73 -1.32 2.52
N PHE A 326 13.62 -1.41 1.79
CA PHE A 326 13.49 -2.24 0.61
C PHE A 326 13.86 -1.38 -0.61
N LEU A 327 14.68 -1.90 -1.53
CA LEU A 327 14.97 -1.24 -2.80
C LEU A 327 15.23 -2.28 -3.89
N ASP A 328 14.40 -2.25 -4.92
CA ASP A 328 14.56 -3.02 -6.16
C ASP A 328 14.87 -2.08 -7.34
N VAL A 329 16.06 -2.23 -7.94
CA VAL A 329 16.51 -1.49 -9.13
C VAL A 329 16.03 -2.11 -10.46
N GLY A 330 15.30 -3.22 -10.42
CA GLY A 330 14.83 -3.96 -11.59
C GLY A 330 15.94 -4.66 -12.38
N GLY A 331 15.59 -5.21 -13.55
CA GLY A 331 16.52 -5.99 -14.38
C GLY A 331 17.58 -5.16 -15.13
N GLY A 332 17.43 -3.84 -15.19
CA GLY A 332 18.32 -2.93 -15.91
C GLY A 332 18.81 -1.79 -15.02
N ALA A 333 19.79 -2.08 -14.16
CA ALA A 333 20.38 -1.08 -13.26
C ALA A 333 21.23 -0.08 -14.06
N THR A 334 20.63 1.04 -14.48
CA THR A 334 21.37 2.13 -15.14
C THR A 334 22.23 2.90 -14.12
N PRO A 335 23.35 3.54 -14.53
CA PRO A 335 24.16 4.35 -13.63
C PRO A 335 23.36 5.45 -12.89
N ALA A 336 22.39 6.08 -13.58
CA ALA A 336 21.53 7.11 -12.98
C ALA A 336 20.61 6.53 -11.89
N ALA A 337 20.01 5.36 -12.14
CA ALA A 337 19.18 4.67 -11.16
C ALA A 337 19.99 4.23 -9.92
N ILE A 338 21.22 3.73 -10.12
CA ILE A 338 22.12 3.38 -9.00
C ILE A 338 22.46 4.62 -8.18
N LYS A 339 22.81 5.74 -8.82
CA LYS A 339 23.10 7.00 -8.12
C LYS A 339 21.91 7.47 -7.27
N SER A 340 20.72 7.50 -7.87
CA SER A 340 19.49 7.88 -7.16
C SER A 340 19.19 6.94 -5.98
N ALA A 341 19.41 5.63 -6.15
CA ALA A 341 19.30 4.65 -5.07
C ALA A 341 20.26 4.95 -3.90
N PHE A 342 21.52 5.29 -4.18
CA PHE A 342 22.47 5.68 -3.14
C PHE A 342 22.08 6.99 -2.46
N GLU A 343 21.60 8.00 -3.19
CA GLU A 343 21.08 9.24 -2.62
C GLU A 343 19.92 8.98 -1.66
N LEU A 344 18.96 8.12 -2.05
CA LEU A 344 17.82 7.75 -1.21
C LEU A 344 18.28 7.05 0.07
N ILE A 345 19.14 6.03 -0.05
CA ILE A 345 19.66 5.27 1.10
C ILE A 345 20.45 6.18 2.05
N THR A 346 21.33 7.04 1.51
CA THR A 346 22.24 7.87 2.32
C THR A 346 21.58 9.13 2.87
N SER A 347 20.38 9.49 2.39
CA SER A 347 19.57 10.56 2.98
C SER A 347 19.12 10.25 4.41
N ASP A 348 19.03 8.96 4.78
CA ASP A 348 18.71 8.55 6.14
C ASP A 348 19.98 8.47 7.00
N PRO A 349 20.14 9.35 8.00
CA PRO A 349 21.32 9.36 8.86
C PRO A 349 21.46 8.10 9.72
N LYS A 350 20.40 7.30 9.89
CA LYS A 350 20.46 6.02 10.62
C LYS A 350 21.28 4.97 9.88
N VAL A 351 21.48 5.12 8.57
CA VAL A 351 22.23 4.15 7.77
C VAL A 351 23.72 4.16 8.17
N THR A 352 24.21 2.98 8.53
CA THR A 352 25.57 2.74 9.03
C THR A 352 26.35 1.71 8.20
N ALA A 353 25.69 0.97 7.33
CA ALA A 353 26.29 0.13 6.30
C ALA A 353 25.35 0.01 5.10
N ILE A 354 25.88 -0.30 3.91
CA ILE A 354 25.07 -0.57 2.71
C ILE A 354 25.40 -1.96 2.19
N PHE A 355 24.38 -2.78 1.97
CA PHE A 355 24.49 -4.08 1.32
C PHE A 355 23.95 -3.99 -0.12
N VAL A 356 24.87 -4.05 -1.08
CA VAL A 356 24.59 -4.17 -2.51
C VAL A 356 24.59 -5.65 -2.87
N ASN A 357 23.45 -6.20 -3.29
CA ASN A 357 23.32 -7.59 -3.71
C ASN A 357 22.75 -7.63 -5.13
N ILE A 358 23.62 -7.81 -6.14
CA ILE A 358 23.21 -7.79 -7.54
C ILE A 358 23.54 -9.12 -8.21
N PHE A 359 22.52 -9.74 -8.79
CA PHE A 359 22.67 -10.86 -9.71
C PHE A 359 22.66 -10.32 -11.14
N GLY A 360 23.83 -10.28 -11.79
CA GLY A 360 24.10 -9.57 -13.04
C GLY A 360 23.10 -9.85 -14.15
N GLY A 361 22.57 -11.07 -14.27
CA GLY A 361 21.55 -11.39 -15.26
C GLY A 361 22.01 -11.03 -16.67
N ILE A 362 21.44 -9.96 -17.24
CA ILE A 362 21.78 -9.41 -18.57
C ILE A 362 22.97 -8.43 -18.51
N VAL A 363 23.26 -7.83 -17.35
CA VAL A 363 24.33 -6.85 -17.14
C VAL A 363 25.58 -7.53 -16.57
N ARG A 364 26.76 -7.23 -17.14
CA ARG A 364 28.04 -7.76 -16.65
C ARG A 364 28.43 -7.16 -15.30
N CYS A 365 28.97 -7.99 -14.41
CA CYS A 365 29.37 -7.56 -13.06
C CYS A 365 30.46 -6.48 -13.10
N ASP A 366 31.38 -6.52 -14.07
CA ASP A 366 32.44 -5.50 -14.18
C ASP A 366 31.89 -4.12 -14.57
N ALA A 367 30.78 -4.05 -15.31
CA ALA A 367 30.10 -2.80 -15.61
C ALA A 367 29.40 -2.24 -14.35
N ILE A 368 28.74 -3.11 -13.58
CA ILE A 368 28.11 -2.75 -12.30
C ILE A 368 29.16 -2.26 -11.30
N ALA A 369 30.29 -2.95 -11.17
CA ALA A 369 31.39 -2.55 -10.29
C ALA A 369 31.94 -1.17 -10.63
N ARG A 370 32.18 -0.86 -11.92
CA ARG A 370 32.57 0.50 -12.34
C ARG A 370 31.52 1.54 -11.98
N GLY A 371 30.24 1.25 -12.21
CA GLY A 371 29.15 2.13 -11.82
C GLY A 371 29.11 2.40 -10.32
N LEU A 372 29.30 1.35 -9.52
CA LEU A 372 29.36 1.45 -8.06
C LEU A 372 30.56 2.30 -7.59
N ILE A 373 31.75 2.04 -8.12
CA ILE A 373 32.98 2.79 -7.79
C ILE A 373 32.77 4.29 -8.09
N ASN A 374 32.30 4.62 -9.30
CA ASN A 374 32.06 6.00 -9.70
C ASN A 374 31.06 6.72 -8.77
N VAL A 375 29.95 6.05 -8.40
CA VAL A 375 28.95 6.65 -7.50
C VAL A 375 29.53 6.89 -6.11
N VAL A 376 30.32 5.95 -5.58
CA VAL A 376 30.96 6.07 -4.27
C VAL A 376 31.98 7.20 -4.24
N GLU A 377 32.77 7.36 -5.30
CA GLU A 377 33.73 8.47 -5.47
C GLU A 377 33.01 9.82 -5.61
N ASP A 378 32.05 9.92 -6.53
CA ASP A 378 31.30 11.15 -6.81
C ASP A 378 30.57 11.68 -5.58
N MET A 379 30.01 10.78 -4.76
CA MET A 379 29.28 11.14 -3.54
C MET A 379 30.19 11.24 -2.30
N GLY A 380 31.48 10.86 -2.40
CA GLY A 380 32.42 10.86 -1.28
C GLY A 380 31.98 9.97 -0.11
N LEU A 381 31.37 8.82 -0.39
CA LEU A 381 30.76 7.97 0.64
C LEU A 381 31.81 7.35 1.57
N ARG A 382 31.59 7.49 2.88
CA ARG A 382 32.47 6.94 3.92
C ARG A 382 31.91 5.71 4.61
N ILE A 383 30.63 5.43 4.41
CA ILE A 383 29.90 4.29 4.98
C ILE A 383 30.43 3.01 4.30
N PRO A 384 30.69 1.91 5.05
CA PRO A 384 31.14 0.66 4.47
C PRO A 384 30.07 0.05 3.56
N ILE A 385 30.48 -0.36 2.36
CA ILE A 385 29.61 -0.98 1.35
C ILE A 385 30.02 -2.43 1.17
N VAL A 386 29.12 -3.36 1.46
CA VAL A 386 29.32 -4.77 1.13
C VAL A 386 28.67 -5.02 -0.22
N ALA A 387 29.45 -5.48 -1.20
CA ALA A 387 29.00 -5.75 -2.55
C ALA A 387 29.07 -7.25 -2.84
N ARG A 388 27.91 -7.85 -3.12
CA ARG A 388 27.80 -9.22 -3.60
C ARG A 388 27.30 -9.18 -5.04
N LEU A 389 28.24 -9.34 -5.97
CA LEU A 389 27.98 -9.36 -7.41
C LEU A 389 28.09 -10.80 -7.91
N GLN A 390 27.08 -11.32 -8.60
CA GLN A 390 27.07 -12.69 -9.13
C GLN A 390 26.69 -12.67 -10.62
N GLY A 391 27.45 -13.36 -11.47
CA GLY A 391 27.17 -13.46 -12.90
C GLY A 391 28.41 -13.29 -13.78
N THR A 392 28.20 -12.88 -15.03
CA THR A 392 29.28 -12.70 -16.01
C THR A 392 30.31 -11.69 -15.50
N ASN A 393 31.60 -12.03 -15.60
CA ASN A 393 32.75 -11.22 -15.19
C ASN A 393 32.80 -10.87 -13.69
N MET A 394 32.27 -11.74 -12.83
CA MET A 394 32.36 -11.56 -11.37
C MET A 394 33.81 -11.37 -10.88
N GLU A 395 34.75 -12.22 -11.34
CA GLU A 395 36.16 -12.12 -10.93
C GLU A 395 36.79 -10.77 -11.31
N GLN A 396 36.47 -10.26 -12.50
CA GLN A 396 36.94 -8.94 -12.95
C GLN A 396 36.33 -7.82 -12.11
N ALA A 397 35.05 -7.94 -11.74
CA ALA A 397 34.36 -6.99 -10.87
C ALA A 397 35.00 -6.93 -9.48
N GLN A 398 35.33 -8.09 -8.90
CA GLN A 398 36.02 -8.18 -7.62
C GLN A 398 37.40 -7.54 -7.67
N LYS A 399 38.16 -7.79 -8.76
CA LYS A 399 39.47 -7.15 -8.97
C LYS A 399 39.34 -5.62 -9.04
N LEU A 400 38.38 -5.09 -9.81
CA LEU A 400 38.11 -3.65 -9.92
C LEU A 400 37.76 -3.03 -8.55
N ILE A 401 36.93 -3.70 -7.76
CA ILE A 401 36.56 -3.24 -6.42
C ILE A 401 37.79 -3.19 -5.50
N ASN A 402 38.59 -4.26 -5.48
CA ASN A 402 39.77 -4.33 -4.62
C ASN A 402 40.85 -3.30 -5.01
N GLU A 403 41.00 -2.99 -6.30
CA GLU A 403 41.96 -2.01 -6.80
C GLU A 403 41.50 -0.54 -6.62
N SER A 404 40.22 -0.30 -6.30
CA SER A 404 39.66 1.06 -6.19
C SER A 404 40.17 1.85 -4.96
N GLY A 405 40.63 1.17 -3.91
CA GLY A 405 41.00 1.81 -2.64
C GLY A 405 39.80 2.36 -1.84
N LEU A 406 38.57 2.14 -2.31
CA LEU A 406 37.34 2.58 -1.64
C LEU A 406 36.91 1.57 -0.58
N LYS A 407 35.99 1.99 0.31
CA LYS A 407 35.41 1.16 1.37
C LYS A 407 34.32 0.22 0.83
N ILE A 408 34.61 -0.46 -0.27
CA ILE A 408 33.74 -1.41 -0.95
C ILE A 408 34.34 -2.81 -0.75
N PHE A 409 33.55 -3.72 -0.17
CA PHE A 409 33.97 -5.08 0.19
C PHE A 409 33.25 -6.09 -0.69
N SER A 410 33.96 -6.68 -1.65
CA SER A 410 33.40 -7.71 -2.53
C SER A 410 33.32 -9.07 -1.82
N ILE A 411 32.11 -9.62 -1.66
CA ILE A 411 31.86 -10.91 -1.00
C ILE A 411 30.95 -11.77 -1.89
N GLU A 412 31.34 -13.02 -2.13
CA GLU A 412 30.65 -13.90 -3.08
C GLU A 412 29.37 -14.52 -2.49
N ASP A 413 29.52 -15.11 -1.30
CA ASP A 413 28.45 -15.83 -0.62
C ASP A 413 27.47 -14.88 0.07
N LEU A 414 26.18 -15.19 -0.05
CA LEU A 414 25.10 -14.34 0.43
C LEU A 414 25.08 -14.25 1.96
N GLN A 415 25.28 -15.39 2.65
CA GLN A 415 25.28 -15.44 4.12
C GLN A 415 26.48 -14.65 4.66
N SER A 416 27.66 -14.87 4.09
CA SER A 416 28.88 -14.15 4.45
C SER A 416 28.76 -12.64 4.24
N ALA A 417 28.13 -12.21 3.14
CA ALA A 417 27.89 -10.80 2.85
C ALA A 417 26.92 -10.15 3.83
N ALA A 418 25.86 -10.87 4.21
CA ALA A 418 24.90 -10.42 5.21
C ALA A 418 25.56 -10.28 6.60
N GLU A 419 26.29 -11.31 7.06
CA GLU A 419 27.04 -11.28 8.32
C GLU A 419 28.00 -10.09 8.37
N LYS A 420 28.75 -9.85 7.28
CA LYS A 420 29.70 -8.74 7.20
C LYS A 420 29.00 -7.39 7.26
N SER A 421 27.88 -7.24 6.56
CA SER A 421 27.07 -6.02 6.58
C SER A 421 26.60 -5.70 8.01
N VAL A 422 26.15 -6.70 8.75
CA VAL A 422 25.76 -6.56 10.16
C VAL A 422 26.94 -6.21 11.05
N GLN A 423 28.08 -6.87 10.88
CA GLN A 423 29.30 -6.58 11.66
C GLN A 423 29.78 -5.15 11.44
N PHE A 424 29.88 -4.70 10.19
CA PHE A 424 30.27 -3.33 9.87
C PHE A 424 29.28 -2.31 10.44
N SER A 425 27.98 -2.58 10.31
CA SER A 425 26.95 -1.72 10.90
C SER A 425 27.13 -1.54 12.41
N LYS A 426 27.37 -2.64 13.13
CA LYS A 426 27.61 -2.62 14.59
C LYS A 426 28.86 -1.82 14.95
N VAL A 427 29.95 -1.99 14.22
CA VAL A 427 31.20 -1.22 14.48
C VAL A 427 30.97 0.27 14.26
N VAL A 428 30.32 0.66 13.15
CA VAL A 428 30.01 2.08 12.89
C VAL A 428 29.08 2.66 13.94
N LYS A 429 28.07 1.89 14.40
CA LYS A 429 27.19 2.32 15.49
C LYS A 429 27.94 2.56 16.79
N MET A 430 28.76 1.60 17.23
CA MET A 430 29.58 1.75 18.43
C MET A 430 30.50 2.97 18.35
N ALA A 431 31.08 3.21 17.17
CA ALA A 431 31.93 4.37 16.93
C ALA A 431 31.18 5.69 17.04
N ARG A 432 29.96 5.77 16.45
CA ARG A 432 29.08 6.94 16.57
C ARG A 432 28.64 7.18 18.02
N GLU A 433 28.37 6.12 18.79
CA GLU A 433 27.96 6.22 20.20
C GLU A 433 29.05 6.81 21.11
N ILE A 434 30.33 6.59 20.77
CA ILE A 434 31.47 7.10 21.53
C ILE A 434 32.17 8.29 20.86
N ASP A 435 31.56 8.87 19.82
CA ASP A 435 32.05 10.02 19.05
C ASP A 435 33.47 9.84 18.49
N VAL A 436 33.75 8.68 17.89
CA VAL A 436 35.02 8.40 17.20
C VAL A 436 34.81 8.04 15.73
N GLY A 437 35.78 8.39 14.89
CA GLY A 437 35.85 7.91 13.52
C GLY A 437 36.37 6.47 13.45
N VAL A 438 35.81 5.66 12.56
CA VAL A 438 36.37 4.35 12.19
C VAL A 438 36.77 4.35 10.72
N GLU A 439 37.97 3.86 10.48
CA GLU A 439 38.46 3.56 9.16
C GLU A 439 38.57 2.04 8.99
N PHE A 440 37.90 1.53 7.96
CA PHE A 440 37.98 0.12 7.59
C PHE A 440 39.08 -0.04 6.54
N THR A 441 40.08 -0.86 6.85
CA THR A 441 41.12 -1.25 5.90
C THR A 441 40.92 -2.71 5.51
N LEU A 442 41.08 -3.03 4.23
CA LEU A 442 41.11 -4.41 3.76
C LEU A 442 42.36 -5.10 4.34
N GLY A 443 42.18 -6.23 5.01
CA GLY A 443 43.29 -7.13 5.36
C GLY A 443 43.68 -7.92 4.12
N ILE A 444 44.45 -7.30 3.22
CA ILE A 444 45.05 -7.96 2.04
C ILE A 444 46.41 -8.49 2.44
#